data_AF-A0A3N6BNN1-F1
#
_entry.id   AF-A0A3N6BNN1-F1
#
_cell.length_a   1.000
_cell.length_b   1.000
_cell.length_c   1.000
_cell.angle_alpha   90.00
_cell.angle_beta   90.00
_cell.angle_gamma   90.00
#
_symmetry.space_group_name_H-M   'P 1'
#
loop_
_entity.id
_entity.type
_entity.pdbx_description
1 polymer ?
#
loop_
_entity_poly.entity_id
_entity_poly.type
_entity_poly.pdbx_seq_one_letter_code
_entity_poly.pdbx_strand_id
1 'polypeptide(L)' 'MNLVSKLIDDYGTCPGCGSERIGSSKNIGSMDYNGKLGTFERICKCGWSVKLKVEKI' A
#
# COMPACT_ATOMS: atom_id res chain seq x y z
N MET A 1 -6.58 12.45 11.94
CA MET A 1 -6.21 11.83 10.63
C MET A 1 -5.86 10.37 10.87
N ASN A 2 -6.38 9.46 10.05
CA ASN A 2 -6.16 8.01 10.19
C ASN A 2 -4.83 7.62 9.51
N LEU A 3 -3.98 6.87 10.19
CA LEU A 3 -2.66 6.44 9.71
C LEU A 3 -2.74 5.64 8.39
N VAL A 4 -3.80 4.87 8.22
CA VAL A 4 -4.08 4.13 6.98
C VAL A 4 -4.26 5.08 5.80
N SER A 5 -4.95 6.20 6.00
CA SER A 5 -5.16 7.20 4.94
C SER A 5 -3.87 7.85 4.48
N LYS A 6 -2.90 8.08 5.39
CA LYS A 6 -1.56 8.57 5.01
C LYS A 6 -0.78 7.54 4.19
N LEU A 7 -0.81 6.27 4.61
CA LEU A 7 -0.14 5.20 3.87
C LEU A 7 -0.72 5.00 2.47
N ILE A 8 -2.03 5.15 2.32
CA ILE A 8 -2.70 5.11 1.01
C ILE A 8 -2.30 6.33 0.15
N ASP A 9 -1.99 7.47 0.74
CA ASP A 9 -1.54 8.65 0.00
C ASP A 9 -0.07 8.49 -0.42
N ASP A 10 0.81 8.24 0.54
CA ASP A 10 2.26 8.08 0.33
C ASP A 10 2.59 6.92 -0.61
N TYR A 11 1.90 5.79 -0.43
CA TYR A 11 2.10 4.58 -1.22
C TYR A 11 0.96 4.36 -2.20
N GLY A 12 0.05 5.31 -2.42
CA GLY A 12 -1.01 5.17 -3.43
C GLY A 12 -0.44 4.99 -4.82
N THR A 13 0.64 5.73 -5.09
CA THR A 13 1.30 5.83 -6.38
C THR A 13 2.59 5.02 -6.39
N CYS A 14 2.79 4.25 -7.46
CA CYS A 14 3.99 3.45 -7.61
C CYS A 14 5.14 4.32 -8.09
N PRO A 15 6.26 4.41 -7.35
CA PRO A 15 7.41 5.20 -7.80
C PRO A 15 8.12 4.57 -9.00
N GLY A 16 7.91 3.27 -9.27
CA GLY A 16 8.52 2.58 -10.40
C GLY A 16 7.80 2.83 -11.73
N CYS A 17 6.47 2.78 -11.75
CA CYS A 17 5.67 2.84 -12.99
C CYS A 17 4.60 3.94 -13.00
N GLY A 18 4.51 4.75 -11.93
CA GLY A 18 3.51 5.80 -11.81
C GLY A 18 2.08 5.32 -11.58
N SER A 19 1.85 4.01 -11.39
CA SER A 19 0.50 3.48 -11.18
C SER A 19 -0.10 3.98 -9.87
N GLU A 20 -1.20 4.73 -9.98
CA GLU A 20 -1.94 5.34 -8.87
C GLU A 20 -3.11 4.45 -8.43
N ARG A 21 -3.50 4.56 -7.14
CA ARG A 21 -4.73 4.00 -6.56
C ARG A 21 -5.00 2.54 -6.96
N ILE A 22 -4.09 1.66 -6.56
CA ILE A 22 -4.27 0.22 -6.71
C ILE A 22 -5.25 -0.27 -5.63
N GLY A 23 -6.54 -0.35 -5.97
CA GLY A 23 -7.49 -1.18 -5.21
C GLY A 23 -7.20 -2.67 -5.41
N SER A 24 -8.10 -3.57 -5.02
CA SER A 24 -7.97 -5.03 -5.22
C SER A 24 -7.97 -5.48 -6.71
N SER A 25 -7.59 -4.60 -7.64
CA SER A 25 -7.46 -4.86 -9.06
C SER A 25 -6.12 -5.54 -9.37
N LYS A 26 -6.16 -6.88 -9.45
CA LYS A 26 -5.04 -7.77 -9.81
C LYS A 26 -4.25 -7.37 -11.07
N ASN A 27 -4.79 -6.52 -11.94
CA ASN A 27 -4.13 -6.10 -13.17
C ASN A 27 -2.97 -5.12 -12.94
N ILE A 28 -2.97 -4.34 -11.85
CA ILE A 28 -1.97 -3.29 -11.58
C ILE A 28 -1.14 -3.62 -10.33
N GLY A 29 -1.74 -4.29 -9.34
CA GLY A 29 -1.07 -4.71 -8.10
C GLY A 29 -2.06 -5.09 -7.00
N SER A 30 -1.60 -5.14 -5.76
CA SER A 30 -2.41 -5.33 -4.56
C SER A 30 -1.98 -4.36 -3.46
N MET A 31 -2.93 -3.95 -2.64
CA MET A 31 -2.70 -3.12 -1.45
C MET A 31 -3.58 -3.65 -0.32
N ASP A 32 -2.96 -4.04 0.78
CA ASP A 32 -3.62 -4.67 1.92
C ASP A 32 -3.14 -4.01 3.22
N TYR A 33 -4.10 -3.77 4.12
CA TYR A 33 -3.83 -3.28 5.48
C TYR A 33 -4.45 -4.22 6.51
N ASN A 34 -3.60 -4.81 7.34
CA ASN A 34 -4.02 -5.65 8.45
C ASN A 34 -4.08 -4.81 9.74
N GLY A 35 -5.28 -4.34 10.08
CA GLY A 35 -5.50 -3.54 11.29
C GLY A 35 -5.36 -4.29 12.63
N LYS A 36 -5.30 -5.63 12.61
CA LYS A 36 -5.04 -6.45 13.82
C LYS A 36 -3.55 -6.54 14.13
N LEU A 37 -2.74 -6.75 13.09
CA LEU A 37 -1.28 -6.83 13.21
C LEU A 37 -0.59 -5.47 13.04
N GLY A 38 -1.32 -4.45 12.59
CA GLY A 38 -0.75 -3.17 12.24
C GLY A 38 0.28 -3.34 11.13
N THR A 39 -0.08 -3.99 10.02
CA THR A 39 0.85 -4.18 8.89
C THR A 39 0.22 -3.70 7.60
N PHE A 40 0.96 -2.91 6.85
CA PHE A 40 0.59 -2.44 5.52
C PHE A 40 1.46 -3.12 4.47
N GLU A 41 0.86 -3.62 3.41
CA GLU A 41 1.56 -4.24 2.29
C GLU A 41 1.02 -3.68 0.99
N ARG A 42 1.94 -3.27 0.11
CA ARG A 42 1.62 -2.87 -1.26
C ARG A 42 2.56 -3.56 -2.22
N ILE A 43 2.01 -4.18 -3.25
CA ILE A 43 2.76 -4.87 -4.29
C ILE A 43 2.29 -4.33 -5.63
N CYS A 44 3.22 -3.91 -6.47
CA CYS A 44 2.95 -3.44 -7.82
C CYS A 44 3.51 -4.43 -8.85
N LYS A 45 2.79 -4.62 -9.96
CA LYS A 45 3.18 -5.56 -11.02
C LYS A 45 4.50 -5.19 -11.70
N CYS A 46 4.94 -3.94 -11.61
CA CYS A 46 6.23 -3.49 -12.15
C CYS A 46 7.45 -4.02 -11.36
N GLY A 47 7.23 -4.75 -10.27
CA GLY A 47 8.29 -5.31 -9.43
C GLY A 47 8.55 -4.53 -8.14
N TRP A 48 7.91 -3.37 -7.96
CA TRP A 48 8.00 -2.61 -6.71
C TRP A 48 7.07 -3.19 -5.65
N SER A 49 7.56 -3.33 -4.41
CA SER A 49 6.75 -3.74 -3.27
C SER A 49 7.23 -3.06 -1.98
N VAL A 50 6.30 -2.81 -1.08
CA VAL A 50 6.53 -2.21 0.23
C VAL A 50 5.76 -3.00 1.28
N LYS A 51 6.41 -3.29 2.39
CA LYS A 51 5.81 -3.91 3.56
C LYS A 51 6.24 -3.14 4.80
N LEU A 52 5.28 -2.58 5.52
CA LEU A 52 5.51 -1.73 6.68
C LEU A 52 4.80 -2.31 7.89
N LYS A 53 5.49 -2.26 9.03
CA LYS A 53 4.85 -2.40 10.33
C LYS A 53 4.40 -1.02 10.78
N VAL A 54 3.10 -0.92 11.00
CA VAL A 54 2.35 0.23 11.43
C VAL A 54 2.01 -0.02 12.89
N GLU A 55 2.98 0.24 13.77
CA GLU A 55 2.74 0.11 15.21
C GLU A 55 1.64 1.10 15.62
N LYS A 56 0.62 0.60 16.31
CA LYS A 56 -0.38 1.46 16.94
C LYS A 56 0.33 2.21 18.07
N ILE A 57 0.60 3.50 17.83
CA ILE A 57 0.96 4.45 18.88
C ILE A 57 -0.25 4.61 19.80
#